data_AF-A0A933L7I7-F1
#
_entry.id   AF-A0A933L7I7-F1
#
_cell.length_a   1.000
_cell.length_b   1.000
_cell.length_c   1.000
_cell.angle_alpha   90.00
_cell.angle_beta   90.00
_cell.angle_gamma   90.00
#
_symmetry.space_group_name_H-M   'P 1'
#
loop_
_entity.id
_entity.type
_entity.pdbx_description
1 polymer ?
#
loop_
_entity_poly.entity_id
_entity_poly.type
_entity_poly.pdbx_seq_one_letter_code
_entity_poly.pdbx_strand_id
1 'polypeptide(L)'
;MDWVKTVNLAPLKYRNILMEQGGPIARLSIIQKQLTPSIVGHEALAYLVKDLKNGWNLKHRIYGNVDGTGSSEYKNQASYKSISEALERLAFYEIYNNAKVKNKYGFNIDPTTTGMAAFPGRKI
;
A
#
# COMPACT_ATOMS: atom_id res chain seq x y z
N MET A 1 11.16 -32.34 15.23
CA MET A 1 11.25 -30.92 14.79
C MET A 1 9.94 -30.65 14.09
N ASP A 2 8.96 -30.16 14.85
CA ASP A 2 7.58 -30.06 14.39
C ASP A 2 7.41 -28.80 13.56
N TRP A 3 7.11 -29.00 12.28
CA TRP A 3 6.81 -27.93 11.34
C TRP A 3 5.44 -27.35 11.70
N VAL A 4 5.41 -26.30 12.51
CA VAL A 4 4.18 -25.49 12.64
C VAL A 4 3.95 -24.82 11.28
N LYS A 5 3.07 -25.41 10.47
CA LYS A 5 2.55 -24.80 9.25
C LYS A 5 1.67 -23.62 9.68
N THR A 6 2.28 -22.46 9.87
CA THR A 6 1.53 -21.22 10.10
C THR A 6 0.84 -20.84 8.79
N VAL A 7 -0.46 -21.10 8.70
CA VAL A 7 -1.26 -20.64 7.56
C VAL A 7 -1.41 -19.12 7.67
N ASN A 8 -0.94 -18.40 6.65
CA ASN A 8 -1.14 -16.96 6.57
C ASN A 8 -2.61 -16.68 6.19
N LEU A 9 -3.41 -16.21 7.14
CA LEU A 9 -4.81 -15.83 6.93
C LEU A 9 -5.00 -14.37 6.46
N ALA A 10 -3.92 -13.66 6.13
CA ALA A 10 -4.00 -12.31 5.58
C ALA A 10 -4.93 -12.21 4.35
N PRO A 11 -4.93 -13.15 3.39
CA PRO A 11 -5.86 -13.10 2.27
C PRO A 11 -7.33 -13.17 2.70
N LEU A 12 -7.65 -13.92 3.76
CA LEU A 12 -9.02 -14.02 4.28
C LEU A 12 -9.42 -12.74 5.05
N LYS A 13 -8.49 -12.17 5.83
CA LYS A 13 -8.70 -10.94 6.60
C LYS A 13 -8.86 -9.71 5.68
N TYR A 14 -8.07 -9.64 4.62
CA TYR A 14 -8.06 -8.52 3.67
C TYR A 14 -8.74 -8.84 2.33
N ARG A 15 -9.54 -9.91 2.27
CA ARG A 15 -10.33 -10.27 1.07
C ARG A 15 -11.22 -9.12 0.62
N ASN A 16 -11.65 -8.32 1.59
CA ASN A 16 -12.46 -7.13 1.40
C ASN A 16 -11.57 -5.91 1.63
N ILE A 17 -11.24 -5.22 0.54
CA ILE A 17 -10.31 -4.09 0.60
C ILE A 17 -10.99 -2.78 1.03
N LEU A 18 -12.31 -2.69 0.88
CA LEU A 18 -13.11 -1.50 1.16
C LEU A 18 -13.50 -1.40 2.64
N MET A 19 -13.52 -0.17 3.16
CA MET A 19 -13.82 0.15 4.56
C MET A 19 -15.20 -0.35 5.01
N GLU A 20 -16.22 -0.26 4.16
CA GLU A 20 -17.58 -0.77 4.45
C GLU A 20 -17.60 -2.26 4.79
N GLN A 21 -16.55 -2.99 4.43
CA GLN A 21 -16.39 -4.42 4.63
C GLN A 21 -15.22 -4.75 5.58
N GLY A 22 -14.72 -3.75 6.32
CA GLY A 22 -13.61 -3.87 7.28
C GLY A 22 -12.22 -3.71 6.67
N GLY A 23 -12.11 -3.28 5.41
CA GLY A 23 -10.85 -3.09 4.70
C GLY A 23 -10.19 -1.73 4.93
N PRO A 24 -8.92 -1.56 4.52
CA PRO A 24 -8.14 -0.34 4.76
C PRO A 24 -8.45 0.82 3.81
N ILE A 25 -9.17 0.59 2.71
CA ILE A 25 -9.46 1.62 1.69
C ILE A 25 -10.81 2.25 1.98
N ALA A 26 -10.82 3.53 2.36
CA ALA A 26 -12.03 4.30 2.61
C ALA A 26 -12.76 4.68 1.31
N ARG A 27 -11.99 4.99 0.26
CA ARG A 27 -12.54 5.43 -1.02
C ARG A 27 -11.57 5.12 -2.16
N LEU A 28 -12.14 4.81 -3.33
CA LEU A 28 -11.43 4.79 -4.61
C LEU A 28 -12.13 5.76 -5.57
N SER A 29 -11.40 6.72 -6.10
CA SER A 29 -11.88 7.63 -7.15
C SER A 29 -11.22 7.25 -8.46
N ILE A 30 -12.01 7.13 -9.54
CA ILE A 30 -11.49 6.76 -10.85
C ILE A 30 -11.99 7.79 -11.85
N ILE A 31 -11.07 8.37 -12.60
CA ILE A 31 -11.36 9.32 -13.67
C ILE A 31 -10.83 8.78 -14.99
N GLN A 32 -11.58 8.99 -16.06
CA GLN A 32 -11.06 8.76 -17.41
C GLN A 32 -10.15 9.93 -17.78
N LYS A 33 -8.99 9.65 -18.34
CA LYS A 33 -7.96 10.65 -18.64
C LYS A 33 -7.16 10.24 -19.87
N GLN A 34 -6.74 11.24 -20.64
CA GLN A 34 -5.75 11.04 -21.69
C GLN A 34 -4.40 10.71 -21.04
N LEU A 35 -3.89 9.49 -21.22
CA LEU A 35 -2.61 9.05 -20.64
C LEU A 35 -1.42 9.40 -21.53
N THR A 36 -1.59 9.23 -22.85
CA THR A 36 -0.66 9.66 -23.90
C THR A 36 -1.47 10.27 -25.04
N PRO A 37 -0.88 10.94 -26.04
CA PRO A 37 -1.66 11.54 -27.14
C PRO A 37 -2.58 10.55 -27.89
N SER A 38 -2.24 9.26 -27.94
CA SER A 38 -3.02 8.24 -28.62
C SER A 38 -3.86 7.35 -27.70
N ILE A 39 -3.69 7.45 -26.37
CA ILE A 39 -4.29 6.52 -25.41
C ILE A 39 -5.16 7.27 -24.41
N VAL A 40 -6.47 6.98 -24.45
CA VAL A 40 -7.41 7.31 -23.38
C VAL A 40 -7.43 6.14 -22.40
N GLY A 41 -7.20 6.42 -21.13
CA GLY A 41 -7.25 5.41 -20.08
C GLY A 41 -7.89 5.95 -18.82
N HIS A 42 -7.45 5.43 -17.69
CA HIS A 42 -8.01 5.67 -16.38
C HIS A 42 -6.91 6.03 -15.40
N GLU A 43 -7.18 7.02 -14.55
CA GLU A 43 -6.38 7.36 -13.38
C GLU A 43 -7.23 7.05 -12.14
N ALA A 44 -6.68 6.25 -11.23
CA ALA A 44 -7.30 5.85 -9.99
C ALA A 44 -6.55 6.44 -8.79
N LEU A 45 -7.31 6.87 -7.79
CA LEU A 45 -6.84 7.50 -6.56
C LEU A 45 -7.44 6.76 -5.37
N ALA A 46 -6.59 6.15 -4.55
CA ALA A 46 -6.95 5.39 -3.37
C ALA A 46 -6.73 6.23 -2.11
N TYR A 47 -7.69 6.14 -1.19
CA TYR A 47 -7.67 6.85 0.08
C TYR A 47 -7.79 5.84 1.21
N LEU A 48 -6.82 5.84 2.13
CA LEU A 48 -6.84 5.00 3.32
C LEU A 48 -7.81 5.59 4.36
N VAL A 49 -8.36 4.69 5.19
CA VAL A 49 -9.08 5.07 6.42
C VAL A 49 -8.22 6.01 7.26
N LYS A 50 -8.82 7.08 7.77
CA LYS A 50 -8.10 8.15 8.47
C LYS A 50 -7.34 7.64 9.70
N ASP A 51 -7.95 6.73 10.45
CA ASP A 51 -7.40 6.21 11.71
C ASP A 51 -6.12 5.38 11.51
N LEU A 52 -5.95 4.77 10.32
CA LEU A 52 -4.72 4.06 9.95
C LEU A 52 -3.53 5.00 9.71
N LYS A 53 -3.78 6.31 9.60
CA LYS A 53 -2.77 7.33 9.32
C LYS A 53 -2.33 8.09 10.57
N ASN A 54 -2.76 7.67 11.76
CA ASN A 54 -2.38 8.31 13.01
C ASN A 54 -0.85 8.25 13.19
N GLY A 55 -0.24 9.42 13.43
CA GLY A 55 1.22 9.53 13.58
C GLY A 55 2.01 9.57 12.27
N TRP A 56 1.37 9.58 11.10
CA TRP A 56 2.09 9.76 9.83
C TRP A 56 2.55 11.20 9.69
N ASN A 57 3.85 11.40 9.44
CA ASN A 57 4.39 12.71 9.09
C ASN A 57 4.24 12.95 7.57
N LEU A 58 3.23 13.73 7.18
CA LEU A 58 2.81 13.93 5.79
C LEU A 58 3.36 15.22 5.15
N LYS A 59 4.44 15.80 5.70
CA LYS A 59 4.96 17.12 5.30
C LYS A 59 5.41 17.24 3.83
N HIS A 60 5.53 16.15 3.09
CA HIS A 60 6.07 16.13 1.71
C HIS A 60 5.15 15.41 0.71
N ARG A 61 3.86 15.75 0.66
CA ARG A 61 2.92 15.18 -0.32
C ARG A 61 2.88 16.03 -1.60
N ILE A 62 3.37 15.48 -2.71
CA ILE A 62 3.33 16.11 -4.05
C ILE A 62 1.93 16.02 -4.67
N TYR A 63 1.20 14.92 -4.46
CA TYR A 63 -0.10 14.63 -5.09
C TYR A 63 -1.31 14.90 -4.18
N GLY A 64 -1.17 15.80 -3.20
CA GLY A 64 -2.22 16.08 -2.22
C GLY A 64 -2.51 14.90 -1.29
N ASN A 65 -3.73 14.77 -0.78
CA ASN A 65 -4.09 13.79 0.27
C ASN A 65 -4.39 12.36 -0.23
N VAL A 66 -3.92 12.01 -1.42
CA VAL A 66 -4.10 10.66 -1.99
C VAL A 66 -3.06 9.72 -1.37
N ASP A 67 -3.47 8.50 -1.03
CA ASP A 67 -2.60 7.53 -0.37
C ASP A 67 -2.00 6.50 -1.36
N GLY A 68 -2.60 6.34 -2.54
CA GLY A 68 -2.00 5.63 -3.67
C GLY A 68 -2.61 6.03 -5.01
N THR A 69 -1.83 5.93 -6.07
CA THR A 69 -2.19 6.35 -7.43
C THR A 69 -1.97 5.24 -8.43
N GLY A 70 -2.71 5.26 -9.53
CA GLY A 70 -2.53 4.23 -10.56
C GLY A 70 -3.12 4.65 -11.89
N SER A 71 -2.35 4.45 -12.96
CA SER A 71 -2.79 4.73 -14.31
C SER A 71 -2.68 3.48 -15.20
N SER A 72 -3.70 3.26 -16.02
CA SER A 72 -3.74 2.21 -17.04
C SER A 72 -4.83 2.50 -18.06
N GLU A 73 -4.70 1.95 -19.26
CA GLU A 73 -5.77 1.84 -20.24
C GLU A 73 -7.03 1.20 -19.64
N TYR A 74 -6.82 0.22 -18.76
CA TYR A 74 -7.89 -0.54 -18.13
C TYR A 74 -8.21 -0.07 -16.72
N LYS A 75 -9.50 0.18 -16.46
CA LYS A 75 -10.03 0.65 -15.18
C LYS A 75 -9.60 -0.20 -13.97
N ASN A 76 -9.68 -1.53 -14.11
CA ASN A 76 -9.33 -2.48 -13.06
C ASN A 76 -7.83 -2.43 -12.73
N GLN A 77 -6.96 -2.35 -13.73
CA GLN A 77 -5.52 -2.26 -13.52
C GLN A 77 -5.12 -0.96 -12.84
N ALA A 78 -5.70 0.18 -13.26
CA ALA A 78 -5.49 1.46 -12.60
C ALA A 78 -5.87 1.38 -11.11
N SER A 79 -7.03 0.77 -10.83
CA SER A 79 -7.54 0.53 -9.47
C SER A 79 -6.58 -0.32 -8.64
N TYR A 80 -6.13 -1.47 -9.16
CA TYR A 80 -5.24 -2.37 -8.42
C TYR A 80 -3.87 -1.75 -8.16
N LYS A 81 -3.30 -1.00 -9.12
CA LYS A 81 -2.05 -0.25 -8.91
C LYS A 81 -2.20 0.76 -7.78
N SER A 82 -3.28 1.55 -7.81
CA SER A 82 -3.57 2.56 -6.80
C SER A 82 -3.77 1.96 -5.41
N ILE A 83 -4.46 0.83 -5.31
CA ILE A 83 -4.62 0.07 -4.06
C ILE A 83 -3.27 -0.48 -3.57
N SER A 84 -2.46 -1.08 -4.46
CA SER A 84 -1.14 -1.62 -4.09
C SER A 84 -0.25 -0.55 -3.48
N GLU A 85 -0.15 0.61 -4.14
CA GLU A 85 0.68 1.72 -3.66
C GLU A 85 0.19 2.23 -2.29
N ALA A 86 -1.12 2.32 -2.07
CA ALA A 86 -1.69 2.72 -0.79
C ALA A 86 -1.36 1.71 0.33
N LEU A 87 -1.40 0.42 0.04
CA LEU A 87 -1.05 -0.63 0.99
C LEU A 87 0.45 -0.68 1.28
N GLU A 88 1.30 -0.48 0.27
CA GLU A 88 2.75 -0.37 0.42
C GLU A 88 3.10 0.82 1.32
N ARG A 89 2.45 1.96 1.11
CA ARG A 89 2.61 3.14 1.97
C ARG A 89 2.14 2.87 3.40
N LEU A 90 1.02 2.18 3.59
CA LEU A 90 0.55 1.77 4.91
C LEU A 90 1.56 0.87 5.61
N ALA A 91 2.02 -0.19 4.94
CA ALA A 91 3.02 -1.10 5.47
C ALA A 91 4.33 -0.36 5.83
N PHE A 92 4.74 0.60 5.00
CA PHE A 92 5.90 1.43 5.26
C PHE A 92 5.79 2.19 6.58
N TYR A 93 4.69 2.91 6.81
CA TYR A 93 4.53 3.69 8.04
C TYR A 93 4.32 2.82 9.28
N GLU A 94 3.65 1.68 9.17
CA GLU A 94 3.53 0.69 10.26
C GLU A 94 4.90 0.18 10.72
N ILE A 95 5.81 -0.05 9.77
CA ILE A 95 7.17 -0.51 10.05
C ILE A 95 8.03 0.66 10.56
N TYR A 96 8.01 1.79 9.87
CA TYR A 96 8.88 2.94 10.16
C TYR A 96 8.61 3.52 11.54
N ASN A 97 7.35 3.62 11.95
CA ASN A 97 6.96 4.12 13.27
C ASN A 97 7.19 3.10 14.39
N ASN A 98 7.41 1.83 14.06
CA ASN A 98 7.69 0.78 15.03
C ASN A 98 9.20 0.53 15.16
N ALA A 99 9.85 1.20 16.12
CA ALA A 99 11.30 1.12 16.33
C ALA A 99 11.81 -0.33 16.49
N LYS A 100 11.02 -1.21 17.13
CA LYS A 100 11.39 -2.62 17.33
C LYS A 100 11.42 -3.38 16.00
N VAL A 101 10.40 -3.20 15.17
CA VAL A 101 10.30 -3.83 13.83
C VAL A 101 11.37 -3.24 12.91
N LYS A 102 11.50 -1.92 12.89
CA LYS A 102 12.49 -1.19 12.10
C LYS A 102 13.91 -1.71 12.33
N ASN A 103 14.33 -1.84 13.60
CA ASN A 103 15.67 -2.34 13.94
C ASN A 103 15.83 -3.84 13.65
N LYS A 104 14.79 -4.64 13.91
CA LYS A 104 14.83 -6.10 13.69
C LYS A 104 15.05 -6.45 12.21
N TYR A 105 14.49 -5.66 11.30
CA TYR A 105 14.53 -5.93 9.86
C TYR A 105 15.49 -5.01 9.10
N GLY A 106 16.35 -4.26 9.79
CA GLY A 106 17.37 -3.43 9.13
C GLY A 106 16.83 -2.18 8.42
N PHE A 107 15.56 -1.82 8.63
CA PHE A 107 14.96 -0.61 8.06
C PHE A 107 15.43 0.69 8.75
N ASN A 108 16.27 0.57 9.78
CA ASN A 108 17.06 1.68 10.31
C ASN A 108 18.30 1.99 9.45
N ILE A 109 18.73 1.05 8.61
CA ILE A 109 19.88 1.19 7.70
C ILE A 109 19.39 1.62 6.32
N ASP A 110 18.35 0.96 5.78
CA ASP A 110 17.71 1.31 4.51
C ASP A 110 16.18 1.38 4.68
N PRO A 111 15.59 2.58 4.82
CA PRO A 111 14.15 2.76 4.95
C PRO A 111 13.44 2.86 3.59
N THR A 112 14.03 2.44 2.47
CA THR A 112 13.35 2.56 1.17
C THR A 112 12.27 1.49 0.99
N THR A 113 11.27 1.78 0.15
CA THR A 113 10.27 0.78 -0.28
C THR A 113 10.92 -0.39 -1.02
N THR A 114 12.05 -0.17 -1.69
CA THR A 114 12.89 -1.24 -2.26
C THR A 114 13.47 -2.13 -1.18
N GLY A 115 13.98 -1.57 -0.08
CA GLY A 115 14.39 -2.35 1.10
C GLY A 115 13.26 -3.17 1.71
N MET A 116 12.01 -2.67 1.68
CA MET A 116 10.82 -3.40 2.14
C MET A 116 10.32 -4.46 1.15
N ALA A 117 10.42 -4.22 -0.16
CA ALA A 117 10.07 -5.18 -1.21
C ALA A 117 11.14 -6.28 -1.37
N ALA A 118 12.40 -5.98 -1.05
CA ALA A 118 13.54 -6.89 -1.13
C ALA A 118 13.67 -7.82 0.11
N PHE A 119 12.58 -8.12 0.80
CA PHE A 119 12.57 -9.12 1.88
C PHE A 119 12.05 -10.49 1.37
N PRO A 120 12.89 -11.33 0.73
CA PRO A 120 12.67 -12.76 0.78
C PRO A 120 13.01 -13.18 2.20
N GLY A 121 12.02 -13.70 2.94
CA GLY A 121 12.25 -14.20 4.29
C GLY A 121 13.36 -15.25 4.32
N ARG A 122 14.57 -14.84 4.69
CA ARG A 122 15.62 -15.74 5.16
C ARG A 122 16.24 -15.13 6.40
N LYS A 123 15.85 -15.69 7.55
CA LYS A 123 16.61 -15.53 8.78
C LYS A 123 17.98 -16.18 8.55
N ILE A 124 19.04 -15.41 8.78
CA ILE A 124 20.36 -15.95 9.15
C ILE A 124 20.30 -16.17 10.66
#